data_AF-A0A429SIZ7-F1
#
_entry.id   AF-A0A429SIZ7-F1
#
_cell.length_a   1.000
_cell.length_b   1.000
_cell.length_c   1.000
_cell.angle_alpha   90.00
_cell.angle_beta   90.00
_cell.angle_gamma   90.00
#
_symmetry.space_group_name_H-M   'P 1'
#
loop_
_entity.id
_entity.type
_entity.pdbx_description
1 polymer ?
#
loop_
_entity_poly.entity_id
_entity_poly.type
_entity_poly.pdbx_seq_one_letter_code
_entity_poly.pdbx_strand_id
1 'polypeptide(L)'
;MSAQAKALAVDYETISGYKKVVDELLTKLGNSEASDKKLAHTTLPEGTLGTGFAEAVDLFDAYKTVQKELENLSKGLAGHIEALGLAIQTAGKSFTEVDYETKRRLAAIAKQAKDAYVEARDPLVKEQKAHEAQQAPAGEANKPKGNI
;
A
#
# COMPACT_ATOMS: atom_id res chain seq x y z
N MET A 1 31.81 -26.00 16.72
CA MET A 1 30.41 -25.51 16.63
C MET A 1 29.56 -26.57 15.95
N SER A 2 28.38 -26.88 16.50
CA SER A 2 27.42 -27.84 15.90
C SER A 2 26.86 -27.31 14.57
N ALA A 3 26.35 -28.20 13.70
CA ALA A 3 25.76 -27.81 12.42
C ALA A 3 24.58 -26.82 12.58
N GLN A 4 23.83 -26.95 13.67
CA GLN A 4 22.70 -26.07 14.01
C GLN A 4 23.16 -24.64 14.31
N ALA A 5 24.26 -24.46 15.04
CA ALA A 5 24.84 -23.14 15.30
C ALA A 5 25.32 -22.44 14.02
N LYS A 6 25.83 -23.20 13.04
CA LYS A 6 26.20 -22.65 11.72
C LYS A 6 24.99 -22.22 10.90
N ALA A 7 23.91 -23.00 10.90
CA ALA A 7 22.67 -22.64 10.22
C ALA A 7 22.07 -21.34 10.77
N LEU A 8 21.98 -21.22 12.10
CA LEU A 8 21.53 -20.01 12.80
C LEU A 8 22.38 -18.77 12.45
N ALA A 9 23.71 -18.92 12.31
CA ALA A 9 24.59 -17.83 11.92
C ALA A 9 24.36 -17.38 10.46
N VAL A 10 24.20 -18.34 9.54
CA VAL A 10 23.89 -18.05 8.12
C VAL A 10 22.53 -17.35 7.98
N ASP A 11 21.52 -17.80 8.74
CA ASP A 11 20.20 -17.18 8.76
C ASP A 11 20.29 -15.73 9.28
N TYR A 12 21.05 -15.50 10.35
CA TYR A 12 21.28 -14.17 10.90
C TYR A 12 21.98 -13.22 9.91
N GLU A 13 23.06 -13.67 9.26
CA GLU A 13 23.76 -12.87 8.24
C GLU A 13 22.85 -12.50 7.07
N THR A 14 22.01 -13.45 6.64
CA THR A 14 21.05 -13.26 5.55
C THR A 14 19.98 -12.22 5.91
N ILE A 15 19.36 -12.36 7.08
CA ILE A 15 18.34 -11.43 7.61
C ILE A 15 18.93 -10.01 7.77
N SER A 16 20.15 -9.91 8.30
CA SER A 16 20.87 -8.63 8.43
C SER A 16 21.13 -7.97 7.07
N GLY A 17 21.53 -8.76 6.07
CA GLY A 17 21.72 -8.30 4.69
C GLY A 17 20.43 -7.72 4.09
N TYR A 18 19.30 -8.41 4.25
CA TYR A 18 18.01 -7.90 3.78
C TYR A 18 17.60 -6.61 4.47
N LYS A 19 17.77 -6.52 5.79
CA LYS A 19 17.49 -5.28 6.53
C LYS A 19 18.28 -4.11 5.96
N LYS A 20 19.57 -4.30 5.68
CA LYS A 20 20.42 -3.25 5.09
C LYS A 20 19.89 -2.77 3.75
N VAL A 21 19.48 -3.68 2.88
CA VAL A 21 18.89 -3.33 1.58
C VAL A 21 17.61 -2.51 1.76
N VAL A 22 16.74 -2.90 2.70
CA VAL A 22 15.51 -2.17 3.03
C VAL A 22 15.80 -0.76 3.55
N ASP A 23 16.73 -0.62 4.48
CA ASP A 23 17.15 0.69 5.02
C ASP A 23 17.72 1.60 3.91
N GLU A 24 18.51 1.03 2.99
CA GLU A 24 19.04 1.75 1.83
C GLU A 24 17.93 2.20 0.88
N LEU A 25 16.90 1.37 0.65
CA LEU A 25 15.74 1.73 -0.17
C LEU A 25 14.94 2.87 0.44
N LEU A 26 14.68 2.84 1.76
CA LEU A 26 14.04 3.95 2.47
C LEU A 26 14.84 5.25 2.33
N THR A 27 16.15 5.16 2.49
CA THR A 27 17.04 6.31 2.37
C THR A 27 17.04 6.86 0.94
N LYS A 28 17.15 5.99 -0.08
CA LYS A 28 17.12 6.38 -1.49
C LYS A 28 15.78 7.01 -1.86
N LEU A 29 14.66 6.39 -1.46
CA LEU A 29 13.32 6.91 -1.74
C LEU A 29 13.12 8.27 -1.06
N GLY A 30 13.47 8.40 0.23
CA GLY A 30 13.33 9.64 0.99
C GLY A 30 14.17 10.81 0.47
N ASN A 31 15.31 10.53 -0.14
CA ASN A 31 16.17 11.56 -0.75
C ASN A 31 15.80 11.87 -2.21
N SER A 32 15.02 11.00 -2.87
CA SER A 32 14.61 11.19 -4.27
C SER A 32 13.54 12.28 -4.43
N GLU A 33 13.42 12.82 -5.64
CA GLU A 33 12.30 13.70 -6.06
C GLU A 33 10.93 13.01 -5.94
N ALA A 34 10.92 11.68 -5.92
CA ALA A 34 9.71 10.89 -5.74
C ALA A 34 9.34 10.71 -4.26
N SER A 35 10.08 11.26 -3.29
CA SER A 35 9.67 11.20 -1.88
C SER A 35 8.31 11.88 -1.67
N ASP A 36 7.48 11.32 -0.81
CA ASP A 36 6.19 11.89 -0.41
C ASP A 36 6.33 13.35 0.04
N LYS A 37 7.39 13.67 0.79
CA LYS A 37 7.69 15.03 1.24
C LYS A 37 7.98 15.99 0.10
N LYS A 38 8.85 15.61 -0.86
CA LYS A 38 9.17 16.50 -1.99
C LYS A 38 7.98 16.64 -2.92
N LEU A 39 7.26 15.55 -3.21
CA LEU A 39 6.04 15.60 -4.01
C LEU A 39 4.96 16.49 -3.38
N ALA A 40 4.83 16.51 -2.06
CA ALA A 40 3.91 17.41 -1.36
C ALA A 40 4.28 18.90 -1.50
N HIS A 41 5.54 19.22 -1.80
CA HIS A 41 6.04 20.58 -1.96
C HIS A 41 6.22 21.00 -3.43
N THR A 42 6.31 20.06 -4.36
CA THR A 42 6.43 20.33 -5.80
C THR A 42 5.04 20.49 -6.41
N THR A 43 4.44 21.67 -6.23
CA THR A 43 3.17 22.05 -6.86
C THR A 43 3.36 23.21 -7.82
N LEU A 44 2.77 23.13 -9.01
CA LEU A 44 2.67 24.28 -9.90
C LEU A 44 1.70 25.33 -9.34
N PRO A 45 2.05 26.64 -9.37
CA PRO A 45 1.10 27.70 -9.07
C PRO A 45 -0.10 27.68 -10.02
N GLU A 46 -1.25 28.11 -9.53
CA GLU A 46 -2.45 28.29 -10.36
C GLU A 46 -2.18 29.25 -11.53
N GLY A 47 -2.77 28.97 -12.70
CA GLY A 47 -2.57 29.75 -13.91
C GLY A 47 -1.25 29.47 -14.67
N THR A 48 -0.34 28.66 -14.12
CA THR A 48 0.91 28.27 -14.83
C THR A 48 0.63 27.54 -16.15
N LEU A 49 -0.48 26.81 -16.24
CA LEU A 49 -0.89 26.05 -17.42
C LEU A 49 -1.81 26.85 -18.36
N GLY A 50 -1.97 28.16 -18.10
CA GLY A 50 -2.84 29.06 -18.85
C GLY A 50 -3.94 29.67 -17.99
N THR A 51 -4.51 30.78 -18.46
CA THR A 51 -5.63 31.48 -17.83
C THR A 51 -6.66 31.89 -18.88
N GLY A 52 -7.93 32.03 -18.46
CA GLY A 52 -8.98 32.60 -19.31
C GLY A 52 -9.71 31.61 -20.24
N PHE A 53 -9.43 30.30 -20.15
CA PHE A 53 -10.19 29.26 -20.86
C PHE A 53 -10.35 28.00 -19.99
N ALA A 54 -11.44 27.26 -20.21
CA ALA A 54 -11.86 26.15 -19.34
C ALA A 54 -10.84 24.99 -19.34
N GLU A 55 -10.26 24.72 -20.50
CA GLU A 55 -9.31 23.61 -20.69
C GLU A 55 -8.02 23.81 -19.87
N ALA A 56 -7.63 25.05 -19.56
CA ALA A 56 -6.50 25.32 -18.66
C ALA A 56 -6.82 24.91 -17.21
N VAL A 57 -8.07 25.11 -16.78
CA VAL A 57 -8.54 24.71 -15.45
C VAL A 57 -8.57 23.19 -15.36
N ASP A 58 -9.14 22.52 -16.36
CA ASP A 58 -9.21 21.06 -16.41
C ASP A 58 -7.82 20.42 -16.39
N LEU A 59 -6.87 20.98 -17.14
CA LEU A 59 -5.49 20.51 -17.16
C LEU A 59 -4.79 20.69 -15.81
N PHE A 60 -5.02 21.83 -15.15
CA PHE A 60 -4.47 22.09 -13.81
C PHE A 60 -5.05 21.14 -12.75
N ASP A 61 -6.35 20.82 -12.84
CA ASP A 61 -7.00 19.86 -11.95
C ASP A 61 -6.51 18.43 -12.18
N ALA A 62 -6.31 18.03 -13.44
CA ALA A 62 -5.70 16.76 -13.78
C ALA A 62 -4.27 16.66 -13.23
N TYR A 63 -3.46 17.72 -13.38
CA TYR A 63 -2.12 17.78 -12.80
C TYR A 63 -2.15 17.61 -11.27
N LYS A 64 -3.00 18.37 -10.56
CA LYS A 64 -3.14 18.24 -9.09
C LYS A 64 -3.53 16.82 -8.68
N THR A 65 -4.43 16.20 -9.42
CA THR A 65 -4.87 14.82 -9.17
C THR A 65 -3.71 13.85 -9.29
N VAL A 66 -2.96 13.91 -10.41
CA VAL A 66 -1.79 13.04 -10.62
C VAL A 66 -0.72 13.28 -9.55
N GLN A 67 -0.40 14.53 -9.24
CA GLN A 67 0.58 14.87 -8.21
C GLN A 67 0.18 14.27 -6.85
N LYS A 68 -1.10 14.36 -6.49
CA LYS A 68 -1.61 13.81 -5.23
C LYS A 68 -1.58 12.28 -5.20
N GLU A 69 -1.94 11.63 -6.30
CA GLU A 69 -1.88 10.17 -6.39
C GLU A 69 -0.42 9.67 -6.34
N LEU A 70 0.54 10.39 -6.93
CA LEU A 70 1.97 10.08 -6.82
C LEU A 70 2.50 10.24 -5.38
N GLU A 71 2.11 11.32 -4.68
CA GLU A 71 2.43 11.52 -3.26
C GLU A 71 1.91 10.35 -2.42
N ASN A 72 0.64 9.96 -2.61
CA ASN A 72 0.00 8.86 -1.89
C ASN A 72 0.68 7.51 -2.19
N LEU A 73 1.02 7.25 -3.46
CA LEU A 73 1.72 6.05 -3.86
C LEU A 73 3.10 5.96 -3.20
N SER A 74 3.88 7.04 -3.25
CA SER A 74 5.21 7.09 -2.65
C SER A 74 5.16 6.86 -1.13
N LYS A 75 4.21 7.50 -0.46
CA LYS A 75 3.96 7.32 0.97
C LYS A 75 3.59 5.87 1.31
N GLY A 76 2.70 5.25 0.53
CA GLY A 76 2.32 3.85 0.69
C GLY A 76 3.50 2.90 0.50
N LEU A 77 4.31 3.12 -0.53
CA LEU A 77 5.52 2.35 -0.79
C LEU A 77 6.53 2.46 0.35
N ALA A 78 6.80 3.67 0.85
CA ALA A 78 7.67 3.87 2.01
C ALA A 78 7.16 3.09 3.24
N GLY A 79 5.85 3.13 3.50
CA GLY A 79 5.23 2.35 4.57
C GLY A 79 5.40 0.84 4.42
N HIS A 80 5.25 0.30 3.20
CA HIS A 80 5.48 -1.12 2.94
C HIS A 80 6.95 -1.53 3.15
N ILE A 81 7.90 -0.72 2.68
CA ILE A 81 9.33 -0.99 2.86
C ILE A 81 9.68 -0.96 4.36
N GLU A 82 9.13 0.00 5.11
CA GLU A 82 9.31 0.05 6.56
C GLU A 82 8.71 -1.16 7.27
N ALA A 83 7.49 -1.58 6.92
CA ALA A 83 6.87 -2.77 7.48
C ALA A 83 7.72 -4.03 7.24
N LEU A 84 8.32 -4.18 6.06
CA LEU A 84 9.26 -5.27 5.76
C LEU A 84 10.50 -5.20 6.65
N GLY A 85 11.08 -4.02 6.84
CA GLY A 85 12.24 -3.83 7.72
C GLY A 85 11.95 -4.22 9.17
N LEU A 86 10.78 -3.81 9.67
CA LEU A 86 10.32 -4.19 11.00
C LEU A 86 10.04 -5.69 11.10
N ALA A 87 9.39 -6.30 10.11
CA ALA A 87 9.15 -7.73 10.07
C ALA A 87 10.46 -8.53 10.14
N ILE A 88 11.47 -8.14 9.34
CA ILE A 88 12.82 -8.72 9.35
C ILE A 88 13.49 -8.55 10.72
N GLN A 89 13.40 -7.36 11.33
CA GLN A 89 13.94 -7.09 12.66
C GLN A 89 13.30 -7.96 13.76
N THR A 90 12.03 -8.34 13.58
CA THR A 90 11.30 -9.21 14.50
C THR A 90 11.39 -10.70 14.16
N ALA A 91 11.99 -11.06 13.02
CA ALA A 91 12.12 -12.45 12.61
C ALA A 91 12.90 -13.25 13.67
N GLY A 92 12.33 -14.37 14.10
CA GLY A 92 12.89 -15.23 15.16
C GLY A 92 12.55 -14.81 16.59
N LYS A 93 11.79 -13.74 16.80
CA LYS A 93 11.23 -13.34 18.11
C LYS A 93 9.76 -13.70 18.20
N SER A 94 9.31 -14.17 19.37
CA SER A 94 7.89 -14.23 19.69
C SER A 94 7.32 -12.82 19.84
N PHE A 95 6.00 -12.66 19.66
CA PHE A 95 5.36 -11.35 19.77
C PHE A 95 5.63 -10.69 21.12
N THR A 96 5.72 -11.43 22.22
CA THR A 96 6.06 -10.88 23.55
C THR A 96 7.47 -10.31 23.64
N GLU A 97 8.41 -10.81 22.84
CA GLU A 97 9.82 -10.39 22.82
C GLU A 97 10.08 -9.19 21.88
N VAL A 98 9.11 -8.83 21.04
CA VAL A 98 9.19 -7.61 20.23
C VAL A 98 8.95 -6.40 21.13
N ASP A 99 9.79 -5.38 20.99
CA ASP A 99 9.68 -4.14 21.75
C ASP A 99 8.36 -3.40 21.44
N TYR A 100 7.88 -2.64 22.42
CA TYR A 100 6.60 -1.94 22.32
C TYR A 100 6.57 -0.92 21.18
N GLU A 101 7.69 -0.24 20.91
CA GLU A 101 7.80 0.78 19.88
C GLU A 101 7.62 0.18 18.48
N THR A 102 8.29 -0.95 18.21
CA THR A 102 8.15 -1.72 16.96
C THR A 102 6.71 -2.20 16.76
N LYS A 103 6.06 -2.73 17.81
CA LYS A 103 4.64 -3.12 17.75
C LYS A 103 3.74 -1.94 17.40
N ARG A 104 3.93 -0.81 18.09
CA ARG A 104 3.18 0.42 17.86
C ARG A 104 3.37 0.91 16.43
N ARG A 105 4.59 0.85 15.90
CA ARG A 105 4.89 1.30 14.54
C ARG A 105 4.25 0.39 13.48
N LEU A 106 4.33 -0.93 13.64
CA LEU A 106 3.63 -1.89 12.78
C LEU A 106 2.12 -1.64 12.76
N ALA A 107 1.51 -1.43 13.93
CA ALA A 107 0.08 -1.11 14.02
C ALA A 107 -0.28 0.20 13.31
N ALA A 108 0.56 1.23 13.43
CA ALA A 108 0.37 2.49 12.73
C ALA A 108 0.45 2.32 11.20
N ILE A 109 1.44 1.58 10.70
CA ILE A 109 1.58 1.30 9.26
C ILE A 109 0.37 0.51 8.75
N ALA A 110 -0.06 -0.53 9.47
CA ALA A 110 -1.24 -1.32 9.09
C ALA A 110 -2.51 -0.45 9.03
N LYS A 111 -2.69 0.45 9.99
CA LYS A 111 -3.80 1.42 9.96
C LYS A 111 -3.70 2.34 8.75
N GLN A 112 -2.51 2.89 8.48
CA GLN A 112 -2.29 3.77 7.32
C GLN A 112 -2.58 3.07 5.99
N ALA A 113 -2.15 1.82 5.84
CA ALA A 113 -2.42 1.01 4.65
C ALA A 113 -3.93 0.76 4.49
N LYS A 114 -4.64 0.46 5.58
CA LYS A 114 -6.09 0.30 5.58
C LYS A 114 -6.82 1.59 5.22
N ASP A 115 -6.41 2.72 5.78
CA ASP A 115 -7.02 4.02 5.52
C ASP A 115 -6.81 4.47 4.06
N ALA A 116 -5.70 4.07 3.44
CA ALA A 116 -5.39 4.37 2.03
C ALA A 116 -6.03 3.40 1.03
N TYR A 117 -6.59 2.28 1.50
CA TYR A 117 -7.20 1.28 0.63
C TYR A 117 -8.54 1.75 0.08
N VAL A 118 -8.72 1.63 -1.23
CA VAL A 118 -9.97 1.97 -1.94
C VAL A 118 -10.49 0.70 -2.60
N GLU A 119 -11.52 0.10 -2.00
CA GLU A 119 -12.15 -1.15 -2.46
C GLU A 119 -12.57 -1.08 -3.94
N ALA A 120 -13.07 0.06 -4.41
CA ALA A 120 -13.48 0.25 -5.81
C ALA A 120 -12.31 0.13 -6.81
N ARG A 121 -11.06 0.27 -6.35
CA ARG A 121 -9.84 0.10 -7.16
C ARG A 121 -9.31 -1.34 -7.11
N ASP A 122 -9.84 -2.19 -6.24
CA ASP A 122 -9.39 -3.58 -6.09
C ASP A 122 -9.99 -4.50 -7.18
N PRO A 123 -9.17 -5.10 -8.06
CA PRO A 123 -9.66 -6.01 -9.09
C PRO A 123 -10.23 -7.31 -8.51
N LEU A 124 -9.70 -7.81 -7.40
CA LEU A 124 -10.14 -9.07 -6.81
C LEU A 124 -11.55 -8.95 -6.22
N VAL A 125 -11.88 -7.81 -5.62
CA VAL A 125 -13.24 -7.54 -5.13
C VAL A 125 -14.23 -7.46 -6.28
N LYS A 126 -13.83 -6.89 -7.44
CA LYS A 126 -14.68 -6.85 -8.64
C LYS A 126 -14.95 -8.25 -9.17
N GLU A 127 -13.91 -9.08 -9.24
CA GLU A 127 -14.04 -10.47 -9.66
C GLU A 127 -14.94 -11.26 -8.71
N GLN A 128 -14.74 -11.14 -7.39
CA GLN A 128 -15.58 -11.79 -6.38
C GLN A 128 -17.06 -11.40 -6.53
N LYS A 129 -17.36 -10.09 -6.64
CA LYS A 129 -18.73 -9.62 -6.85
C LYS A 129 -19.33 -10.12 -8.16
N ALA A 130 -18.52 -10.25 -9.22
CA ALA A 130 -18.96 -10.82 -10.49
C ALA A 130 -19.27 -12.32 -10.38
N HIS A 131 -18.44 -13.08 -9.65
CA HIS A 131 -18.66 -14.49 -9.37
C HIS A 131 -19.88 -14.73 -8.47
N GLU A 132 -20.10 -13.90 -7.46
CA GLU A 132 -21.27 -13.95 -6.58
C GLU A 132 -22.57 -13.61 -7.33
N ALA A 133 -22.54 -12.61 -8.22
CA ALA A 133 -23.68 -12.26 -9.06
C ALA A 133 -24.05 -13.38 -10.07
N GLN A 134 -23.08 -14.18 -10.49
CA GLN A 134 -23.29 -15.33 -11.38
C GLN A 134 -23.77 -16.58 -10.63
N GLN A 135 -23.55 -16.67 -9.32
CA GLN A 135 -23.94 -17.80 -8.47
C GLN A 135 -25.27 -17.57 -7.72
N ALA A 136 -25.86 -16.37 -7.82
CA ALA A 136 -27.18 -16.10 -7.26
C ALA A 136 -28.26 -16.99 -7.94
N PRO A 137 -29.09 -17.74 -7.18
CA PRO A 137 -30.03 -18.68 -7.76
C PRO A 137 -31.14 -17.95 -8.53
N ALA A 138 -31.33 -18.34 -9.79
CA ALA A 138 -32.54 -18.00 -10.55
C ALA A 138 -33.71 -18.84 -10.01
N GLY A 139 -34.51 -18.29 -9.10
CA GLY A 139 -35.63 -19.05 -8.56
C GLY A 139 -36.59 -18.30 -7.65
N GLU A 140 -37.43 -17.41 -8.22
CA GLU A 140 -38.84 -17.30 -7.80
C GLU A 140 -39.66 -16.45 -8.79
N ALA A 141 -39.97 -16.99 -9.97
CA ALA A 141 -41.00 -16.41 -10.84
C ALA A 141 -41.57 -17.43 -11.83
N ASN A 142 -42.25 -18.47 -11.36
CA ASN A 142 -43.44 -18.99 -12.04
C ASN A 142 -44.15 -20.08 -11.21
N LYS A 143 -45.29 -19.75 -10.63
CA LYS A 143 -46.33 -20.73 -10.32
C LYS A 143 -47.50 -20.44 -11.26
N PRO A 144 -47.80 -21.31 -12.25
CA PRO A 144 -49.01 -21.16 -13.04
C PRO A 144 -50.23 -21.39 -12.14
N LYS A 145 -51.18 -20.46 -12.18
CA LYS A 145 -52.51 -20.64 -11.57
C LYS A 145 -53.22 -21.77 -12.31
N GLY A 146 -53.29 -22.95 -11.70
CA GLY A 146 -54.10 -24.05 -12.18
C GLY A 146 -55.57 -23.80 -11.91
N ASN A 147 -56.37 -23.74 -12.98
CA ASN A 147 -57.82 -23.77 -12.96
C ASN A 147 -58.29 -25.22 -12.73
N ILE A 148 -59.14 -25.45 -11.72
CA ILE A 148 -60.27 -26.40 -11.73
C ILE A 148 -61.30 -25.94 -10.70
#